data_AF-A0A7V5YH16-F1
#
_entry.id   AF-A0A7V5YH16-F1
#
_cell.length_a   1.000
_cell.length_b   1.000
_cell.length_c   1.000
_cell.angle_alpha   90.00
_cell.angle_beta   90.00
_cell.angle_gamma   90.00
#
_symmetry.space_group_name_H-M   'P 1'
#
loop_
_entity.id
_entity.type
_entity.pdbx_description
1 polymer ?
#
loop_
_entity_poly.entity_id
_entity_poly.type
_entity_poly.pdbx_seq_one_letter_code
_entity_poly.pdbx_strand_id
1 'polypeptide(L)'
;MMMDLDSQCREARLAFWAGLLRGVPVDPLEIDREILPLVVDSSQRERIAYILLRAAAAIAQNETAVTVRTLRIAIIYWFSNTSVSPGKDREREVDLSALRLRDIIGLGLTWREAALAFGVNPRDYSAYQRLLRKLRTECAKQWKALFGEEMEQALEGINVGRE
;
A
#
# COMPACT_ATOMS: atom_id res chain seq x y z
N MET A 1 16.03 23.73 4.28
CA MET A 1 14.93 23.22 5.12
C MET A 1 15.14 21.71 5.21
N MET A 2 15.55 21.17 6.35
CA MET A 2 15.69 19.72 6.52
C MET A 2 14.29 19.10 6.53
N MET A 3 14.04 18.10 5.69
CA MET A 3 12.83 17.28 5.81
C MET A 3 12.91 16.47 7.11
N ASP A 4 11.80 16.37 7.84
CA ASP A 4 11.67 15.42 8.93
C ASP A 4 11.78 13.97 8.43
N LEU A 5 12.15 13.04 9.32
CA LEU A 5 12.38 11.63 9.00
C LEU A 5 11.12 10.97 8.41
N ASP A 6 9.94 11.26 8.95
CA ASP A 6 8.67 10.72 8.45
C ASP A 6 8.40 11.15 6.99
N SER A 7 8.76 12.39 6.63
CA SER A 7 8.65 12.89 5.26
C SER A 7 9.60 12.19 4.30
N GLN A 8 10.85 11.93 4.71
CA GLN A 8 11.82 11.17 3.92
C GLN A 8 11.38 9.72 3.71
N CYS A 9 10.92 9.07 4.79
CA CYS A 9 10.35 7.72 4.75
C CYS A 9 9.18 7.64 3.75
N ARG A 10 8.25 8.61 3.81
CA ARG A 10 7.10 8.68 2.91
C ARG A 10 7.52 8.83 1.47
N GLU A 11 8.45 9.72 1.15
CA GLU A 11 8.92 9.93 -0.23
C GLU A 11 9.59 8.68 -0.80
N ALA A 12 10.47 8.03 -0.04
CA ALA A 12 11.12 6.79 -0.46
C ALA A 12 10.08 5.68 -0.76
N ARG A 13 9.07 5.51 0.10
CA ARG A 13 8.00 4.51 -0.13
C ARG A 13 7.20 4.75 -1.40
N LEU A 14 6.98 6.00 -1.80
CA LEU A 14 6.16 6.31 -2.98
C LEU A 14 6.77 5.76 -4.27
N ALA A 15 8.10 5.73 -4.39
CA ALA A 15 8.79 5.16 -5.56
C ALA A 15 8.48 3.67 -5.71
N PHE A 16 8.56 2.91 -4.60
CA PHE A 16 8.26 1.48 -4.59
C PHE A 16 6.77 1.18 -4.84
N TRP A 17 5.86 1.95 -4.24
CA TRP A 17 4.44 1.82 -4.54
C TRP A 17 4.14 2.07 -6.02
N ALA A 18 4.83 3.03 -6.66
CA ALA A 18 4.68 3.28 -8.09
C ALA A 18 5.24 2.15 -8.95
N GLY A 19 6.29 1.46 -8.49
CA GLY A 19 6.80 0.22 -9.10
C GLY A 19 5.75 -0.89 -9.06
N LEU A 20 5.22 -1.18 -7.88
CA LEU A 20 4.18 -2.20 -7.66
C LEU A 20 2.92 -1.93 -8.50
N LEU A 21 2.45 -0.68 -8.54
CA LEU A 21 1.28 -0.29 -9.35
C LEU A 21 1.48 -0.60 -10.83
N ARG A 22 2.69 -0.35 -11.35
CA ARG A 22 3.06 -0.62 -12.74
C ARG A 22 3.34 -2.10 -13.03
N GLY A 23 3.37 -2.94 -11.99
CA GLY A 23 3.73 -4.35 -12.10
C GLY A 23 5.23 -4.56 -12.33
N VAL A 24 6.06 -3.57 -11.99
CA VAL A 24 7.51 -3.72 -11.98
C VAL A 24 7.89 -4.59 -10.79
N PRO A 25 8.82 -5.56 -10.95
CA PRO A 25 9.34 -6.30 -9.81
C PRO A 25 9.95 -5.34 -8.78
N VAL A 26 9.51 -5.45 -7.54
CA VAL A 26 10.07 -4.70 -6.41
C VAL A 26 10.60 -5.71 -5.40
N ASP A 27 11.87 -5.58 -5.04
CA ASP A 27 12.52 -6.49 -4.09
C ASP A 27 12.32 -6.00 -2.65
N PRO A 28 11.73 -6.83 -1.75
CA PRO A 28 11.71 -6.53 -0.32
C PRO A 28 13.08 -6.15 0.25
N LEU A 29 14.18 -6.74 -0.24
CA LEU A 29 15.53 -6.39 0.23
C LEU A 29 16.00 -5.01 -0.24
N GLU A 30 15.52 -4.54 -1.39
CA GLU A 30 15.78 -3.19 -1.87
C GLU A 30 15.04 -2.16 -1.00
N ILE A 31 13.78 -2.44 -0.68
CA ILE A 31 12.99 -1.66 0.29
C ILE A 31 13.73 -1.60 1.64
N ASP A 32 14.25 -2.73 2.13
CA ASP A 32 14.98 -2.79 3.39
C ASP A 32 16.23 -1.89 3.36
N ARG A 33 17.02 -1.94 2.28
CA ARG A 33 18.24 -1.11 2.17
C ARG A 33 17.95 0.39 2.17
N GLU A 34 16.87 0.82 1.51
CA GLU A 34 16.57 2.24 1.37
C GLU A 34 15.79 2.82 2.55
N ILE A 35 14.86 2.06 3.11
CA ILE A 35 13.84 2.61 4.03
C ILE A 35 14.04 2.13 5.46
N LEU A 36 14.52 0.90 5.70
CA LEU A 36 14.67 0.38 7.07
C LEU A 36 15.53 1.29 7.96
N PRO A 37 16.68 1.84 7.51
CA PRO A 37 17.49 2.72 8.34
C PRO A 37 16.75 3.98 8.82
N LEU A 38 15.77 4.45 8.04
CA LEU A 38 14.95 5.62 8.39
C LEU A 38 13.77 5.23 9.28
N VAL A 39 13.24 4.00 9.12
CA VAL A 39 12.02 3.54 9.78
C VAL A 39 12.21 3.10 11.22
N VAL A 40 13.39 2.57 11.57
CA VAL A 40 13.67 2.10 12.94
C VAL A 40 13.42 3.20 13.97
N ASP A 41 13.82 4.44 13.68
CA ASP A 41 13.63 5.59 14.58
C ASP A 41 12.37 6.43 14.27
N SER A 42 11.60 6.03 13.25
CA SER A 42 10.37 6.72 12.85
C SER A 42 9.16 6.39 13.73
N SER A 43 8.08 7.14 13.54
CA SER A 43 6.82 6.88 14.23
C SER A 43 6.26 5.48 13.92
N GLN A 44 5.45 4.94 14.83
CA GLN A 44 4.82 3.64 14.65
C GLN A 44 3.96 3.54 13.38
N ARG A 45 3.34 4.66 12.98
CA ARG A 45 2.60 4.77 11.72
C ARG A 45 3.50 4.51 10.51
N GLU A 46 4.71 5.05 10.53
CA GLU A 46 5.69 4.87 9.45
C GLU A 46 6.21 3.43 9.40
N ARG A 47 6.45 2.80 10.56
CA ARG A 47 6.76 1.37 10.66
C ARG A 47 5.66 0.49 10.04
N ILE A 48 4.39 0.79 10.31
CA ILE A 48 3.26 0.07 9.71
C ILE A 48 3.22 0.27 8.20
N ALA A 49 3.37 1.52 7.73
CA ALA A 49 3.35 1.84 6.31
C ALA A 49 4.49 1.14 5.54
N TYR A 50 5.66 1.04 6.16
CA TYR A 50 6.80 0.30 5.66
C TYR A 50 6.53 -1.21 5.58
N ILE A 51 6.03 -1.82 6.66
CA ILE A 51 5.68 -3.26 6.68
C ILE A 51 4.64 -3.59 5.62
N LEU A 52 3.63 -2.73 5.44
CA LEU A 52 2.62 -2.92 4.40
C LEU A 52 3.23 -2.91 2.99
N LEU A 53 4.13 -1.98 2.71
CA LEU A 53 4.84 -1.92 1.42
C LEU A 53 5.69 -3.18 1.20
N ARG A 54 6.47 -3.58 2.21
CA ARG A 54 7.34 -4.75 2.14
C ARG A 54 6.56 -6.06 1.97
N ALA A 55 5.42 -6.20 2.65
CA ALA A 55 4.51 -7.32 2.47
C ALA A 55 3.88 -7.35 1.07
N ALA A 56 3.48 -6.18 0.54
CA ALA A 56 2.97 -6.06 -0.82
C ALA A 56 4.03 -6.47 -1.87
N ALA A 57 5.29 -6.08 -1.68
CA ALA A 57 6.39 -6.51 -2.54
C ALA A 57 6.63 -8.02 -2.49
N ALA A 58 6.62 -8.62 -1.30
CA ALA A 58 6.76 -10.07 -1.14
C ALA A 58 5.62 -10.85 -1.84
N ILE A 59 4.39 -10.36 -1.75
CA ILE A 59 3.23 -10.91 -2.48
C ILE A 59 3.43 -10.75 -3.99
N ALA A 60 3.86 -9.57 -4.44
CA ALA A 60 4.05 -9.30 -5.87
C ALA A 60 5.08 -10.25 -6.52
N GLN A 61 6.09 -10.69 -5.77
CA GLN A 61 7.11 -11.62 -6.25
C GLN A 61 6.70 -13.10 -6.21
N ASN A 62 6.01 -13.52 -5.15
CA ASN A 62 5.86 -14.96 -4.83
C ASN A 62 4.47 -15.53 -5.17
N GLU A 63 3.51 -14.69 -5.54
CA GLU A 63 2.12 -15.10 -5.73
C GLU A 63 1.71 -15.18 -7.21
N THR A 64 0.53 -15.75 -7.44
CA THR A 64 -0.01 -15.91 -8.80
C THR A 64 -0.26 -14.56 -9.48
N ALA A 65 -0.18 -14.53 -10.82
CA ALA A 65 -0.49 -13.34 -11.62
C ALA A 65 -1.88 -12.74 -11.32
N VAL A 66 -2.86 -13.57 -10.91
CA VAL A 66 -4.18 -13.12 -10.48
C VAL A 66 -4.08 -12.32 -9.18
N THR A 67 -3.39 -12.84 -8.17
CA THR A 67 -3.16 -12.14 -6.89
C THR A 67 -2.40 -10.84 -7.09
N VAL A 68 -1.36 -10.84 -7.95
CA VAL A 68 -0.60 -9.64 -8.28
C VAL A 68 -1.48 -8.58 -8.96
N ARG A 69 -2.35 -9.01 -9.89
CA ARG A 69 -3.34 -8.10 -10.50
C ARG A 69 -4.31 -7.53 -9.47
N THR A 70 -4.81 -8.35 -8.54
CA THR A 70 -5.67 -7.88 -7.44
C THR A 70 -4.95 -6.89 -6.54
N LEU A 71 -3.65 -7.09 -6.27
CA LEU A 71 -2.83 -6.15 -5.51
C LEU A 71 -2.74 -4.79 -6.21
N ARG A 72 -2.55 -4.76 -7.53
CA ARG A 72 -2.52 -3.51 -8.31
C ARG A 72 -3.85 -2.76 -8.24
N ILE A 73 -4.97 -3.48 -8.36
CA ILE A 73 -6.32 -2.90 -8.18
C ILE A 73 -6.46 -2.31 -6.77
N ALA A 74 -6.00 -3.04 -5.75
CA ALA A 74 -6.05 -2.58 -4.36
C ALA A 74 -5.22 -1.31 -4.14
N ILE A 75 -4.04 -1.21 -4.74
CA ILE A 75 -3.22 0.02 -4.69
C ILE A 75 -3.99 1.21 -5.29
N ILE A 76 -4.64 1.04 -6.45
CA ILE A 76 -5.47 2.11 -7.03
C ILE A 76 -6.59 2.50 -6.06
N TYR A 77 -7.31 1.50 -5.55
CA TYR A 77 -8.39 1.72 -4.61
C TYR A 77 -7.91 2.49 -3.36
N TRP A 78 -6.83 2.07 -2.72
CA TRP A 78 -6.33 2.73 -1.51
C TRP A 78 -5.84 4.16 -1.78
N PHE A 79 -4.99 4.36 -2.79
CA PHE A 79 -4.44 5.68 -3.08
C PHE A 79 -5.50 6.64 -3.61
N SER A 80 -6.50 6.18 -4.35
CA SER A 80 -7.61 7.05 -4.76
C SER A 80 -8.46 7.57 -3.61
N ASN A 81 -8.50 6.83 -2.49
CA ASN A 81 -9.20 7.22 -1.28
C ASN A 81 -8.31 8.03 -0.31
N THR A 82 -7.05 8.33 -0.68
CA THR A 82 -6.23 9.28 0.09
C THR A 82 -6.68 10.71 -0.20
N SER A 83 -6.88 11.51 0.85
CA SER A 83 -7.22 12.94 0.77
C SER A 83 -8.54 13.29 0.08
N VAL A 84 -9.55 12.41 0.14
CA VAL A 84 -10.89 12.73 -0.37
C VAL A 84 -11.52 13.82 0.50
N SER A 85 -11.40 15.08 0.07
CA SER A 85 -12.42 16.08 0.43
C SER A 85 -13.72 15.65 -0.24
N PRO A 86 -14.84 15.54 0.49
CA PRO A 86 -16.12 15.17 -0.11
C PRO A 86 -16.50 16.24 -1.13
N GLY A 87 -16.56 15.86 -2.41
CA GLY A 87 -16.95 16.75 -3.50
C GLY A 87 -15.83 17.02 -4.48
N LYS A 88 -15.63 16.09 -5.41
CA LYS A 88 -15.21 16.41 -6.78
C LYS A 88 -15.59 15.24 -7.70
N ASP A 89 -16.87 15.19 -8.02
CA ASP A 89 -17.33 14.68 -9.31
C ASP A 89 -16.61 15.45 -10.41
N ARG A 90 -15.79 14.77 -11.21
CA ARG A 90 -15.68 15.02 -12.66
C ARG A 90 -15.29 13.72 -13.33
N GLU A 91 -16.12 13.30 -14.27
CA GLU A 91 -15.82 12.31 -15.30
C GLU A 91 -14.46 12.64 -15.92
N ARG A 92 -13.42 11.93 -15.46
CA ARG A 92 -12.10 11.94 -16.08
C ARG A 92 -11.92 10.54 -16.62
N GLU A 93 -11.87 10.45 -17.95
CA GLU A 93 -11.39 9.26 -18.62
C GLU A 93 -9.89 9.17 -18.33
N VAL A 94 -9.52 8.40 -17.30
CA VAL A 94 -8.13 8.17 -16.94
C VAL A 94 -7.63 7.02 -17.79
N ASP A 95 -6.57 7.22 -18.56
CA ASP A 95 -5.84 6.13 -19.18
C ASP A 95 -5.06 5.37 -18.10
N LEU A 96 -5.58 4.21 -17.75
CA LEU A 96 -5.12 3.40 -16.62
C LEU A 96 -3.81 2.66 -16.93
N SER A 97 -3.40 2.63 -18.21
CA SER A 97 -2.20 1.91 -18.66
C SER A 97 -0.89 2.67 -18.39
N ALA A 98 -0.96 4.01 -18.26
CA ALA A 98 0.19 4.90 -18.00
C ALA A 98 0.14 5.57 -16.61
N LEU A 99 -0.72 5.07 -15.72
CA LEU A 99 -1.04 5.67 -14.43
C LEU A 99 0.18 5.89 -13.52
N ARG A 100 0.32 7.12 -13.02
CA ARG A 100 1.18 7.43 -11.88
C ARG A 100 0.32 7.50 -10.61
N LEU A 101 0.89 7.20 -9.45
CA LEU A 101 0.18 7.30 -8.16
C LEU A 101 -0.48 8.67 -7.94
N ARG A 102 0.18 9.76 -8.37
CA ARG A 102 -0.37 11.11 -8.24
C ARG A 102 -1.64 11.35 -9.07
N ASP A 103 -1.84 10.59 -10.15
CA ASP A 103 -2.96 10.77 -11.06
C ASP A 103 -4.25 10.14 -10.52
N ILE A 104 -4.13 9.27 -9.51
CA ILE A 104 -5.28 8.60 -8.86
C ILE A 104 -5.66 9.21 -7.51
N ILE A 105 -4.79 9.97 -6.84
CA ILE A 105 -5.06 10.53 -5.50
C ILE A 105 -6.31 11.42 -5.54
N GLY A 106 -7.20 11.21 -4.57
CA GLY A 106 -8.42 12.00 -4.40
C GLY A 106 -9.55 11.69 -5.39
N LEU A 107 -9.42 10.68 -6.26
CA LEU A 107 -10.50 10.24 -7.14
C LEU A 107 -11.66 9.56 -6.41
N GLY A 108 -11.45 9.09 -5.17
CA GLY A 108 -12.50 8.48 -4.35
C GLY A 108 -13.11 7.21 -4.96
N LEU A 109 -12.33 6.43 -5.70
CA LEU A 109 -12.85 5.28 -6.44
C LEU A 109 -13.38 4.21 -5.49
N THR A 110 -14.53 3.65 -5.84
CA THR A 110 -15.03 2.40 -5.27
C THR A 110 -14.18 1.22 -5.74
N TRP A 111 -14.24 0.09 -5.01
CA TRP A 111 -13.61 -1.16 -5.46
C TRP A 111 -14.06 -1.57 -6.86
N ARG A 112 -15.36 -1.38 -7.17
CA ARG A 112 -15.94 -1.71 -8.46
C ARG A 112 -15.28 -0.90 -9.60
N GLU A 113 -15.10 0.39 -9.41
CA GLU A 113 -14.46 1.26 -10.41
C GLU A 113 -12.97 0.90 -10.58
N ALA A 114 -12.26 0.67 -9.47
CA ALA A 114 -10.87 0.22 -9.52
C ALA A 114 -10.71 -1.16 -10.21
N ALA A 115 -11.65 -2.08 -10.03
CA ALA A 115 -11.62 -3.39 -10.68
C ALA A 115 -11.92 -3.31 -12.19
N LEU A 116 -12.89 -2.48 -12.57
CA LEU A 116 -13.20 -2.20 -13.98
C LEU A 116 -11.99 -1.63 -14.72
N ALA A 117 -11.19 -0.79 -14.06
CA ALA A 117 -9.97 -0.23 -14.61
C ALA A 117 -8.95 -1.29 -15.10
N PHE A 118 -9.01 -2.51 -14.56
CA PHE A 118 -8.12 -3.61 -14.93
C PHE A 118 -8.83 -4.74 -15.70
N GLY A 119 -10.05 -4.50 -16.19
CA GLY A 119 -10.83 -5.51 -16.91
C GLY A 119 -11.19 -6.73 -16.05
N VAL A 120 -11.22 -6.57 -14.73
CA VAL A 120 -11.59 -7.65 -13.79
C VAL A 120 -13.08 -7.57 -13.49
N ASN A 121 -13.70 -8.72 -13.22
CA ASN A 121 -15.10 -8.78 -12.81
C ASN A 121 -15.33 -7.90 -11.56
N PRO A 122 -16.08 -6.78 -11.66
CA PRO A 122 -16.25 -5.85 -10.55
C PRO A 122 -17.06 -6.42 -9.38
N ARG A 123 -17.75 -7.55 -9.59
CA ARG A 123 -18.52 -8.24 -8.56
C ARG A 123 -17.67 -9.21 -7.73
N ASP A 124 -16.44 -9.49 -8.14
CA ASP A 124 -15.55 -10.37 -7.38
C ASP A 124 -14.82 -9.61 -6.26
N TYR A 125 -15.58 -9.30 -5.21
CA TYR A 125 -15.02 -8.76 -3.98
C TYR A 125 -14.25 -9.83 -3.18
N SER A 126 -14.45 -11.11 -3.50
CA SER A 126 -13.81 -12.23 -2.79
C SER A 126 -12.30 -12.27 -3.04
N ALA A 127 -11.84 -11.87 -4.24
CA ALA A 127 -10.43 -11.73 -4.55
C ALA A 127 -9.74 -10.69 -3.66
N TYR A 128 -10.38 -9.54 -3.45
CA TYR A 128 -9.88 -8.52 -2.53
C TYR A 128 -9.78 -9.02 -1.10
N GLN A 129 -10.81 -9.71 -0.61
CA GLN A 129 -10.81 -10.29 0.73
C GLN A 129 -9.73 -11.38 0.93
N ARG A 130 -9.43 -12.17 -0.12
CA ARG A 130 -8.30 -13.11 -0.10
C ARG A 130 -6.95 -12.38 -0.05
N LEU A 131 -6.80 -11.31 -0.83
CA LEU A 131 -5.60 -10.48 -0.81
C LEU A 131 -5.39 -9.84 0.57
N LEU A 132 -6.42 -9.25 1.18
CA LEU A 132 -6.30 -8.62 2.50
C LEU A 132 -5.88 -9.63 3.58
N ARG A 133 -6.39 -10.85 3.54
CA ARG A 133 -5.96 -11.92 4.45
C ARG A 133 -4.48 -12.26 4.25
N LYS A 134 -4.02 -12.42 3.02
CA LYS A 134 -2.60 -12.66 2.70
C LYS A 134 -1.72 -11.52 3.18
N LEU A 135 -2.10 -10.27 2.92
CA LEU A 135 -1.39 -9.09 3.40
C LEU A 135 -1.32 -9.06 4.93
N ARG A 136 -2.42 -9.33 5.64
CA ARG A 136 -2.41 -9.37 7.11
C ARG A 136 -1.43 -10.41 7.65
N THR A 137 -1.46 -11.63 7.09
CA THR A 137 -0.53 -12.70 7.49
C THR A 137 0.92 -12.32 7.21
N GLU A 138 1.20 -11.78 6.02
CA GLU A 138 2.57 -11.40 5.65
C GLU A 138 3.06 -10.20 6.47
N CYS A 139 2.22 -9.20 6.72
CA CYS A 139 2.55 -8.07 7.60
C CYS A 139 2.88 -8.55 9.02
N ALA A 140 2.06 -9.42 9.61
CA ALA A 140 2.30 -9.92 10.97
C ALA A 140 3.63 -10.68 11.07
N LYS A 141 3.90 -11.56 10.09
CA LYS A 141 5.17 -12.30 10.00
C LYS A 141 6.36 -11.36 9.90
N GLN A 142 6.29 -10.35 9.03
CA GLN A 142 7.41 -9.42 8.81
C GLN A 142 7.60 -8.45 9.98
N TRP A 143 6.52 -7.99 10.61
CA TRP A 143 6.56 -7.16 11.81
C TRP A 143 7.32 -7.87 12.92
N LYS A 144 6.92 -9.09 13.25
CA LYS A 144 7.58 -9.91 14.28
C LYS A 144 9.04 -10.16 13.97
N ALA A 145 9.37 -10.43 12.71
CA ALA A 145 10.75 -10.69 12.29
C ALA A 145 11.66 -9.46 12.44
N LEU A 146 11.14 -8.25 12.23
CA LEU A 146 11.94 -7.02 12.25
C LEU A 146 11.95 -6.31 13.61
N PHE A 147 10.83 -6.34 14.33
CA PHE A 147 10.65 -5.59 15.58
C PHE A 147 10.58 -6.47 16.82
N GLY A 148 10.50 -7.80 16.67
CA GLY A 148 10.54 -8.76 17.78
C GLY A 148 9.26 -8.85 18.62
N GLU A 149 8.25 -8.03 18.34
CA GLU A 149 6.96 -8.00 19.03
C GLU A 149 5.80 -8.44 18.12
N GLU A 150 4.62 -8.68 18.69
CA GLU A 150 3.43 -8.99 17.88
C GLU A 150 2.79 -7.70 17.34
N MET A 151 2.34 -7.71 16.09
CA MET A 151 1.74 -6.52 15.45
C MET A 151 0.48 -6.02 16.18
N GLU A 152 -0.26 -6.91 16.84
CA GLU A 152 -1.47 -6.56 17.58
C GLU A 152 -1.16 -5.67 18.79
N GLN A 153 -0.06 -5.96 19.49
CA GLN A 153 0.43 -5.14 20.61
C GLN A 153 0.82 -3.73 20.13
N ALA A 154 1.40 -3.64 18.94
CA ALA A 154 1.73 -2.36 18.32
C ALA A 154 0.46 -1.55 17.99
N LEU A 155 -0.57 -2.18 17.39
CA LEU A 155 -1.79 -1.47 17.01
C LEU A 155 -2.61 -0.99 18.21
N GLU A 156 -2.57 -1.69 19.34
CA GLU A 156 -3.19 -1.24 20.60
C GLU A 156 -2.58 0.07 21.12
N GLY A 157 -1.26 0.22 21.03
CA GLY A 157 -0.55 1.46 21.42
C GLY A 157 -0.96 2.71 20.61
N ILE A 158 -1.44 2.54 19.38
CA ILE A 158 -1.92 3.66 18.53
C ILE A 158 -3.29 4.16 19.00
N ASN A 159 -4.14 3.27 19.53
CA ASN A 159 -5.48 3.63 19.98
C ASN A 159 -5.48 4.30 21.36
N VAL A 160 -4.50 4.01 22.22
CA VAL A 160 -4.38 4.62 23.56
C VAL A 160 -3.90 6.08 23.49
N GLY A 161 -3.24 6.50 22.42
CA GLY A 161 -2.80 7.90 22.21
C GLY A 161 -3.85 8.83 21.58
N ARG A 162 -5.14 8.45 21.60
CA ARG A 162 -6.26 9.19 20.98
C ARG A 162 -7.33 9.69 21.96
N GLU A 163 -7.04 9.70 23.26
CA GLU A 163 -7.87 10.39 24.27
C GLU A 163 -7.47 11.85 24.45
#